data_AF-A0A7S1Y593-F1
#
_entry.id   AF-A0A7S1Y593-F1
#
_cell.length_a   1.000
_cell.length_b   1.000
_cell.length_c   1.000
_cell.angle_alpha   90.00
_cell.angle_beta   90.00
_cell.angle_gamma   90.00
#
_symmetry.space_group_name_H-M   'P 1'
#
loop_
_entity.id
_entity.type
_entity.pdbx_description
1 polymer ?
#
loop_
_entity_poly.entity_id
_entity_poly.type
_entity_poly.pdbx_seq_one_letter_code
_entity_poly.pdbx_strand_id
1 'polypeptide(L)'
;MSDLSGYEVDYIEIIGYVGGVVLAVALVPQVIKSWKEKSTADISYSWQVIYIVGLWLNFAYFILVDAVAAWVTLLFEIVCAHLLVLLKLRFDGCSTRSRGHKNSTDMDGEDKTESSDSETHSCRTSIDPSIMMSGSKHNITKTMTVAETFCFGKRASVDKGELVSNAYRGFHFTIDIRFDDPVNPAELGDEVMKEMLSAAKRHGVRSVGELLQVFDGTVSPPGFASAVLLDESHMTAHCYSDEGMLAFDCFTCGSNPEGTRRVTLDMVKFFKARLGAGTKVDLGHMPRFPEKQLKSKYEVVSEP
;
A
#
# COMPACT_ATOMS: atom_id res chain seq x y z
N MET A 1 6.46 24.78 19.29
CA MET A 1 5.02 24.83 18.99
C MET A 1 4.88 24.38 17.55
N SER A 2 4.22 23.26 17.34
CA SER A 2 4.15 22.43 16.12
C SER A 2 3.96 23.23 14.83
N ASP A 3 4.92 23.12 13.92
CA ASP A 3 4.89 23.74 12.60
C ASP A 3 3.87 22.99 11.72
N LEU A 4 2.82 23.72 11.33
CA LEU A 4 1.79 23.27 10.38
C LEU A 4 2.40 23.24 8.96
N SER A 5 3.12 22.19 8.61
CA SER A 5 3.39 21.87 7.20
C SER A 5 2.29 20.96 6.68
N GLY A 6 1.49 21.49 5.75
CA GLY A 6 0.30 20.87 5.19
C GLY A 6 0.50 19.41 4.78
N TYR A 7 -0.38 18.57 5.29
CA TYR A 7 -0.62 17.21 4.83
C TYR A 7 -1.28 17.32 3.46
N GLU A 8 -0.51 17.27 2.37
CA GLU A 8 -1.11 17.13 1.03
C GLU A 8 -1.74 15.74 0.96
N VAL A 9 -3.06 15.69 1.12
CA VAL A 9 -3.83 14.45 1.08
C VAL A 9 -3.77 13.91 -0.37
N ASP A 10 -3.11 12.76 -0.55
CA ASP A 10 -3.06 12.07 -1.85
C ASP A 10 -4.48 11.65 -2.27
N TYR A 11 -4.82 11.76 -3.56
CA TYR A 11 -6.11 11.32 -4.09
C TYR A 11 -6.37 9.82 -3.81
N ILE A 12 -5.32 9.01 -3.71
CA ILE A 12 -5.41 7.60 -3.30
C ILE A 12 -5.91 7.49 -1.85
N GLU A 13 -5.39 8.33 -0.95
CA GLU A 13 -5.79 8.36 0.45
C GLU A 13 -7.23 8.87 0.62
N ILE A 14 -7.62 9.89 -0.15
CA ILE A 14 -9.00 10.40 -0.21
C ILE A 14 -9.96 9.29 -0.61
N ILE A 15 -9.66 8.54 -1.67
CA ILE A 15 -10.50 7.42 -2.11
C ILE A 15 -10.58 6.34 -1.02
N GLY A 16 -9.47 6.07 -0.32
CA GLY A 16 -9.43 5.15 0.82
C GLY A 16 -10.38 5.56 1.94
N TYR A 17 -10.32 6.83 2.37
CA TYR A 17 -11.23 7.34 3.41
C TYR A 17 -12.69 7.34 2.96
N VAL A 18 -12.98 7.81 1.75
CA VAL A 18 -14.36 7.84 1.22
C VAL A 18 -14.93 6.43 1.10
N GLY A 19 -14.17 5.49 0.54
CA GLY A 19 -14.59 4.09 0.42
C GLY A 19 -14.85 3.45 1.78
N GLY A 20 -13.93 3.64 2.74
CA GLY A 20 -14.09 3.13 4.10
C GLY A 20 -15.28 3.73 4.84
N VAL A 21 -15.52 5.04 4.70
CA VAL A 21 -16.71 5.71 5.29
C VAL A 21 -18.01 5.17 4.67
N VAL A 22 -18.05 4.96 3.36
CA VAL A 22 -19.23 4.40 2.70
C VAL A 22 -19.54 2.99 3.22
N LEU A 23 -18.52 2.13 3.37
CA LEU A 23 -18.69 0.78 3.95
C LEU A 23 -19.15 0.83 5.41
N ALA A 24 -18.53 1.67 6.22
CA ALA A 24 -18.90 1.92 7.61
C ALA A 24 -20.37 2.36 7.75
N VAL A 25 -20.82 3.31 6.91
CA VAL A 25 -22.20 3.81 6.90
C VAL A 25 -23.18 2.76 6.39
N ALA A 26 -22.76 1.84 5.52
CA ALA A 26 -23.64 0.79 4.98
C ALA A 26 -24.22 -0.14 6.07
N LEU A 27 -23.56 -0.28 7.22
CA LEU A 27 -24.10 -1.06 8.35
C LEU A 27 -25.15 -0.30 9.19
N VAL A 28 -25.18 1.03 9.11
CA VAL A 28 -26.03 1.88 9.96
C VAL A 28 -27.52 1.63 9.73
N PRO A 29 -28.05 1.51 8.49
CA PRO A 29 -29.46 1.18 8.25
C PRO A 29 -29.89 -0.12 8.94
N GLN A 30 -29.02 -1.14 8.94
CA GLN A 30 -29.31 -2.43 9.56
C GLN A 30 -29.34 -2.34 11.10
N VAL A 31 -28.43 -1.54 11.70
CA VAL A 31 -28.44 -1.23 13.14
C VAL A 31 -29.73 -0.52 13.54
N ILE A 32 -30.11 0.51 12.78
CA ILE A 32 -31.30 1.31 13.07
C ILE A 32 -32.57 0.45 12.95
N LYS A 33 -32.69 -0.35 11.88
CA LYS A 33 -33.82 -1.27 11.68
C LYS A 33 -33.94 -2.22 12.87
N SER A 34 -32.85 -2.89 13.23
CA SER A 34 -32.80 -3.82 14.36
C SER A 34 -33.20 -3.14 15.68
N TRP A 35 -32.75 -1.90 15.91
CA TRP A 35 -33.07 -1.17 17.13
C TRP A 35 -34.52 -0.67 17.21
N LYS A 36 -35.10 -0.27 16.06
CA LYS A 36 -36.50 0.19 15.94
C LYS A 36 -37.50 -0.97 16.04
N GLU A 37 -37.23 -2.06 15.33
CA GLU A 37 -38.13 -3.22 15.28
C GLU A 37 -38.02 -4.11 16.53
N LYS A 38 -37.01 -3.87 17.40
CA LYS A 38 -36.74 -4.66 18.62
C LYS A 38 -36.62 -6.17 18.35
N SER A 39 -36.30 -6.53 17.12
CA SER A 39 -36.16 -7.92 16.66
C SER A 39 -34.88 -8.06 15.86
N THR A 40 -34.15 -9.13 16.14
CA THR A 40 -32.94 -9.55 15.43
C THR A 40 -33.08 -10.99 14.93
N ALA A 41 -34.32 -11.46 14.77
CA ALA A 41 -34.63 -12.83 14.37
C ALA A 41 -34.03 -13.19 13.01
N ASP A 42 -33.94 -12.22 12.10
CA ASP A 42 -33.44 -12.40 10.74
C ASP A 42 -31.90 -12.40 10.63
N ILE A 43 -31.18 -12.19 11.74
CA ILE A 43 -29.72 -12.12 11.77
C ILE A 43 -29.16 -13.46 12.28
N SER A 44 -28.28 -14.09 11.52
CA SER A 44 -27.61 -15.34 11.90
C SER A 44 -26.40 -15.08 12.79
N TYR A 45 -26.30 -15.79 13.92
CA TYR A 45 -25.12 -15.77 14.79
C TYR A 45 -23.86 -16.25 14.07
N SER A 46 -23.97 -17.30 13.25
CA SER A 46 -22.84 -17.84 12.51
C SER A 46 -22.28 -16.84 11.52
N TRP A 47 -23.15 -16.11 10.80
CA TRP A 47 -22.74 -15.04 9.91
C TRP A 47 -22.03 -13.92 10.70
N GLN A 48 -22.58 -13.54 11.85
CA GLN A 48 -22.06 -12.43 12.64
C GLN A 48 -20.69 -12.72 13.26
N VAL A 49 -20.45 -13.95 13.71
CA VAL A 49 -19.14 -14.39 14.22
C VAL A 49 -18.10 -14.43 13.11
N ILE A 50 -18.42 -15.04 11.96
CA ILE A 50 -17.51 -15.11 10.80
C ILE A 50 -17.14 -13.70 10.33
N TYR A 51 -18.13 -12.79 10.28
CA TYR A 51 -17.93 -11.41 9.90
C TYR A 51 -16.99 -10.66 10.85
N ILE A 52 -17.19 -10.76 12.18
CA ILE A 52 -16.32 -10.11 13.16
C ILE A 52 -14.88 -10.63 13.10
N VAL A 53 -14.69 -11.96 12.95
CA VAL A 53 -13.36 -12.54 12.78
C VAL A 53 -12.68 -11.97 11.52
N GLY A 54 -13.41 -11.88 10.41
CA GLY A 54 -12.93 -11.27 9.17
C GLY A 54 -12.54 -9.79 9.33
N LEU A 55 -13.32 -9.00 10.08
CA LEU A 55 -12.99 -7.61 10.36
C LEU A 55 -11.68 -7.48 11.16
N TRP A 56 -11.48 -8.30 12.19
CA TRP A 56 -10.25 -8.29 12.98
C TRP A 56 -9.02 -8.74 12.18
N LEU A 57 -9.16 -9.74 11.30
CA LEU A 57 -8.09 -10.15 10.40
C LEU A 57 -7.71 -9.06 9.40
N ASN A 58 -8.70 -8.37 8.82
CA ASN A 58 -8.45 -7.23 7.94
C ASN A 58 -7.82 -6.04 8.69
N PHE A 59 -8.23 -5.79 9.92
CA PHE A 59 -7.64 -4.73 10.75
C PHE A 59 -6.16 -4.99 11.01
N ALA A 60 -5.82 -6.23 11.40
CA ALA A 60 -4.44 -6.64 11.55
C ALA A 60 -3.66 -6.50 10.23
N TYR A 61 -4.23 -6.96 9.11
CA TYR A 61 -3.63 -6.82 7.78
C TYR A 61 -3.36 -5.35 7.41
N PHE A 62 -4.31 -4.44 7.62
CA PHE A 62 -4.14 -3.02 7.29
C PHE A 62 -3.12 -2.31 8.17
N ILE A 63 -2.97 -2.71 9.44
CA ILE A 63 -1.85 -2.26 10.28
C ILE A 63 -0.52 -2.77 9.72
N LEU A 64 -0.44 -4.03 9.30
CA LEU A 64 0.79 -4.61 8.76
C LEU A 64 1.24 -4.01 7.42
N VAL A 65 0.31 -3.43 6.66
CA VAL A 65 0.57 -2.75 5.37
C VAL A 65 0.65 -1.22 5.52
N ASP A 66 0.56 -0.71 6.75
CA ASP A 66 0.59 0.74 7.07
C ASP A 66 -0.48 1.56 6.33
N ALA A 67 -1.65 0.96 6.09
CA ALA A 67 -2.75 1.60 5.36
C ALA A 67 -3.64 2.40 6.33
N VAL A 68 -3.19 3.61 6.71
CA VAL A 68 -3.86 4.47 7.71
C VAL A 68 -5.34 4.70 7.41
N ALA A 69 -5.66 5.08 6.17
CA ALA A 69 -7.05 5.32 5.77
C ALA A 69 -7.96 4.08 5.93
N ALA A 70 -7.41 2.89 5.69
CA ALA A 70 -8.16 1.64 5.74
C ALA A 70 -8.44 1.19 7.18
N TRP A 71 -7.43 1.17 8.06
CA TRP A 71 -7.66 0.68 9.43
C TRP A 71 -8.46 1.68 10.29
N VAL A 72 -8.32 3.00 10.06
CA VAL A 72 -9.09 4.03 10.78
C VAL A 72 -10.58 3.91 10.46
N THR A 73 -10.94 3.74 9.20
CA THR A 73 -12.35 3.59 8.78
C THR A 73 -12.92 2.23 9.19
N LEU A 74 -12.13 1.16 9.09
CA LEU A 74 -12.52 -0.19 9.53
C LEU A 74 -12.80 -0.25 11.04
N LEU A 75 -12.12 0.56 11.86
CA LEU A 75 -12.38 0.63 13.29
C LEU A 75 -13.83 1.02 13.60
N PHE A 76 -14.41 1.93 12.82
CA PHE A 76 -15.82 2.30 12.96
C PHE A 76 -16.76 1.13 12.62
N GLU A 77 -16.45 0.40 11.55
CA GLU A 77 -17.18 -0.79 11.13
C GLU A 77 -17.16 -1.88 12.20
N ILE A 78 -15.99 -2.11 12.83
CA ILE A 78 -15.82 -3.02 13.97
C ILE A 78 -16.73 -2.60 15.13
N VAL A 79 -16.78 -1.31 15.49
CA VAL A 79 -17.66 -0.82 16.57
C VAL A 79 -19.13 -1.09 16.24
N CYS A 80 -19.58 -0.76 15.03
CA CYS A 80 -20.96 -1.03 14.59
C CYS A 80 -21.29 -2.54 14.62
N ALA A 81 -20.38 -3.40 14.16
CA ALA A 81 -20.57 -4.84 14.17
C ALA A 81 -20.71 -5.41 15.59
N HIS A 82 -19.91 -4.92 16.55
CA HIS A 82 -20.01 -5.34 17.95
C HIS A 82 -21.32 -4.82 18.59
N LEU A 83 -21.74 -3.59 18.29
CA LEU A 83 -23.04 -3.07 18.75
C LEU A 83 -24.21 -3.92 18.26
N LEU A 84 -24.17 -4.41 17.01
CA LEU A 84 -25.17 -5.33 16.47
C LEU A 84 -25.21 -6.66 17.23
N VAL A 85 -24.06 -7.23 17.61
CA VAL A 85 -24.02 -8.47 18.41
C VAL A 85 -24.64 -8.23 19.78
N LEU A 86 -24.28 -7.13 20.44
CA LEU A 86 -24.83 -6.79 21.76
C LEU A 86 -26.35 -6.58 21.72
N LEU A 87 -26.85 -5.91 20.69
CA LEU A 87 -28.30 -5.76 20.45
C LEU A 87 -28.98 -7.13 20.27
N LYS A 88 -28.36 -8.00 19.47
CA LYS A 88 -28.89 -9.34 19.21
C LYS A 88 -28.94 -10.21 20.46
N LEU A 89 -27.86 -10.24 21.24
CA LEU A 89 -27.81 -10.96 22.52
C LEU A 89 -28.87 -10.44 23.50
N ARG A 90 -29.11 -9.12 23.53
CA ARG A 90 -30.13 -8.51 24.39
C ARG A 90 -31.55 -8.91 23.98
N PHE A 91 -31.88 -8.88 22.69
CA PHE A 91 -33.24 -9.20 22.24
C PHE A 91 -33.54 -10.70 22.26
N ASP A 92 -32.56 -11.56 21.94
CA ASP A 92 -32.74 -13.02 22.00
C ASP A 92 -32.80 -13.52 23.46
N GLY A 93 -32.06 -12.89 24.38
CA GLY A 93 -32.13 -13.17 25.83
C GLY A 93 -33.47 -12.79 26.47
N CYS A 94 -34.20 -11.82 25.92
CA CYS A 94 -35.57 -11.51 26.34
C CYS A 94 -36.60 -12.50 25.78
N SER A 95 -36.40 -12.99 24.55
CA SER A 95 -37.33 -13.92 23.88
C SER A 95 -37.35 -15.31 24.53
N THR A 96 -36.20 -15.78 25.02
CA THR A 96 -36.08 -17.05 25.76
C THR A 96 -36.72 -17.00 27.15
N ARG A 97 -36.71 -15.85 27.84
CA ARG A 97 -37.34 -15.69 29.16
C ARG A 97 -38.88 -15.75 29.11
N SER A 98 -39.49 -15.41 27.99
CA SER A 98 -40.96 -15.49 27.82
C SER A 98 -41.45 -16.93 27.54
N ARG A 99 -40.60 -17.80 26.99
CA ARG A 99 -40.92 -19.23 26.76
C ARG A 99 -40.86 -20.11 28.01
N GLY A 100 -40.16 -19.67 29.07
CA GLY A 100 -40.03 -20.41 30.32
C GLY A 100 -41.23 -20.34 31.27
N HIS A 101 -42.26 -19.53 30.99
CA HIS A 101 -43.44 -19.36 31.85
C HIS A 101 -44.74 -19.94 31.25
N LYS A 102 -44.66 -20.76 30.19
CA LYS A 102 -45.82 -21.38 29.53
C LYS A 102 -45.78 -22.91 29.45
N ASN A 103 -45.02 -23.56 30.35
CA ASN A 103 -45.07 -25.02 30.52
C ASN A 103 -45.36 -25.37 31.99
N SER A 104 -46.61 -25.16 32.41
CA SER A 104 -47.25 -25.83 33.55
C SER A 104 -48.75 -25.60 33.37
N THR A 105 -49.56 -26.66 33.47
CA THR A 105 -50.98 -26.83 33.06
C THR A 105 -51.14 -27.03 31.54
N ASP A 106 -51.46 -28.20 30.98
CA ASP A 106 -52.25 -29.34 31.49
C ASP A 106 -51.81 -30.68 30.87
N MET A 107 -52.01 -31.76 31.65
CA MET A 107 -52.07 -33.14 31.17
C MET A 107 -53.51 -33.46 30.73
N ASP A 108 -53.67 -34.28 29.69
CA ASP A 108 -54.37 -35.58 29.71
C ASP A 108 -54.71 -36.06 28.29
N GLY A 109 -54.54 -37.38 28.04
CA GLY A 109 -55.24 -38.10 26.97
C GLY A 109 -54.38 -38.98 26.06
N GLU A 110 -54.25 -40.26 26.44
CA GLU A 110 -53.82 -41.40 25.60
C GLU A 110 -54.75 -41.64 24.39
N ASP A 111 -54.23 -42.21 23.28
CA ASP A 111 -54.52 -43.61 22.88
C ASP A 111 -53.69 -44.02 21.65
N LYS A 112 -53.42 -45.32 21.55
CA LYS A 112 -52.61 -46.03 20.54
C LYS A 112 -53.48 -46.61 19.42
N THR A 113 -52.77 -47.01 18.34
CA THR A 113 -52.94 -48.26 17.56
C THR A 113 -53.49 -48.16 16.12
N GLU A 114 -52.62 -48.54 15.18
CA GLU A 114 -52.76 -49.24 13.88
C GLU A 114 -53.99 -49.04 12.96
N SER A 115 -53.75 -48.69 11.68
CA SER A 115 -53.79 -49.62 10.52
C SER A 115 -53.64 -48.90 9.17
N SER A 116 -52.94 -49.60 8.25
CA SER A 116 -52.96 -49.69 6.77
C SER A 116 -54.03 -48.87 6.01
N ASP A 117 -53.83 -48.32 4.80
CA ASP A 117 -53.05 -48.76 3.63
C ASP A 117 -52.80 -47.60 2.61
N SER A 118 -51.72 -47.74 1.83
CA SER A 118 -51.45 -47.35 0.42
C SER A 118 -52.28 -46.24 -0.28
N GLU A 119 -51.75 -45.28 -1.04
CA GLU A 119 -50.71 -45.32 -2.09
C GLU A 119 -50.09 -43.92 -2.29
N THR A 120 -48.81 -43.82 -2.70
CA THR A 120 -48.41 -43.19 -3.99
C THR A 120 -46.88 -43.23 -4.20
N HIS A 121 -46.51 -43.92 -5.28
CA HIS A 121 -45.41 -43.69 -6.24
C HIS A 121 -43.96 -43.39 -5.80
N SER A 122 -43.19 -44.48 -5.85
CA SER A 122 -41.98 -44.73 -6.67
C SER A 122 -40.67 -43.99 -6.35
N CYS A 123 -39.61 -44.80 -6.36
CA CYS A 123 -38.39 -44.69 -5.59
C CYS A 123 -37.18 -45.03 -6.47
N ARG A 124 -36.02 -44.39 -6.17
CA ARG A 124 -34.63 -44.90 -6.34
C ARG A 124 -34.13 -45.11 -7.79
N THR A 125 -32.82 -45.10 -8.13
CA THR A 125 -31.55 -45.22 -7.39
C THR A 125 -30.36 -44.86 -8.30
N SER A 126 -29.27 -44.33 -7.72
CA SER A 126 -27.82 -44.52 -7.97
C SER A 126 -27.23 -44.81 -9.38
N ILE A 127 -26.06 -44.23 -9.68
CA ILE A 127 -24.75 -44.92 -9.97
C ILE A 127 -23.65 -43.88 -10.31
N ASP A 128 -22.40 -44.24 -9.96
CA ASP A 128 -21.10 -43.54 -10.01
C ASP A 128 -20.36 -43.75 -11.39
N PRO A 129 -19.03 -43.55 -11.57
CA PRO A 129 -18.42 -42.57 -12.49
C PRO A 129 -17.61 -43.18 -13.67
N SER A 130 -17.03 -42.28 -14.49
CA SER A 130 -15.90 -42.45 -15.44
C SER A 130 -16.09 -43.16 -16.79
N ILE A 131 -15.62 -42.54 -17.89
CA ILE A 131 -14.90 -43.13 -19.05
C ILE A 131 -14.38 -42.04 -20.02
N MET A 132 -13.30 -42.39 -20.71
CA MET A 132 -12.21 -41.66 -21.35
C MET A 132 -12.44 -41.01 -22.74
N MET A 133 -11.62 -39.97 -22.99
CA MET A 133 -10.76 -39.64 -24.15
C MET A 133 -10.97 -40.29 -25.54
N SER A 134 -10.94 -39.46 -26.59
CA SER A 134 -10.26 -39.76 -27.85
C SER A 134 -9.86 -38.47 -28.60
N GLY A 135 -8.68 -38.45 -29.20
CA GLY A 135 -7.93 -37.25 -29.56
C GLY A 135 -7.95 -36.81 -31.03
N SER A 136 -7.18 -35.76 -31.32
CA SER A 136 -6.61 -35.50 -32.65
C SER A 136 -5.44 -34.52 -32.56
N LYS A 137 -4.36 -34.84 -33.25
CA LYS A 137 -3.14 -34.04 -33.43
C LYS A 137 -3.44 -32.85 -34.35
N HIS A 138 -2.73 -31.72 -34.22
CA HIS A 138 -2.01 -31.03 -35.32
C HIS A 138 -1.17 -29.85 -34.77
N ASN A 139 0.08 -29.78 -35.24
CA ASN A 139 1.04 -28.68 -35.06
C ASN A 139 0.50 -27.35 -35.60
N ILE A 140 0.91 -26.22 -35.00
CA ILE A 140 1.31 -24.98 -35.71
C ILE A 140 2.14 -24.09 -34.75
N THR A 141 3.29 -23.68 -35.28
CA THR A 141 4.30 -22.70 -34.87
C THR A 141 3.78 -21.45 -34.13
N LYS A 142 4.47 -21.01 -33.08
CA LYS A 142 4.52 -19.59 -32.64
C LYS A 142 5.78 -19.34 -31.80
N THR A 143 6.87 -18.91 -32.44
CA THR A 143 7.44 -17.54 -32.34
C THR A 143 7.60 -17.01 -30.92
N MET A 144 8.87 -16.92 -30.49
CA MET A 144 9.29 -16.08 -29.37
C MET A 144 8.89 -14.63 -29.65
N THR A 145 8.20 -14.01 -28.71
CA THR A 145 8.08 -12.55 -28.63
C THR A 145 8.70 -12.13 -27.31
N VAL A 146 9.81 -11.42 -27.42
CA VAL A 146 10.42 -10.63 -26.35
C VAL A 146 9.51 -9.44 -26.16
N ALA A 147 8.58 -9.53 -25.21
CA ALA A 147 7.79 -8.41 -24.76
C ALA A 147 7.35 -8.65 -23.30
N GLU A 148 7.63 -7.64 -22.47
CA GLU A 148 6.90 -7.34 -21.24
C GLU A 148 7.23 -8.16 -19.98
N THR A 149 8.30 -7.75 -19.31
CA THR A 149 8.21 -7.52 -17.85
C THR A 149 9.14 -6.37 -17.46
N PHE A 150 8.86 -5.16 -17.94
CA PHE A 150 9.29 -3.95 -17.24
C PHE A 150 8.33 -3.77 -16.06
N CYS A 151 8.72 -4.28 -14.90
CA CYS A 151 8.01 -3.98 -13.65
C CYS A 151 8.16 -2.47 -13.36
N PHE A 152 7.20 -1.67 -13.82
CA PHE A 152 6.93 -0.36 -13.23
C PHE A 152 6.43 -0.60 -11.80
N GLY A 153 7.35 -0.61 -10.85
CA GLY A 153 7.04 -0.63 -9.42
C GLY A 153 6.29 0.64 -9.05
N LYS A 154 5.16 0.50 -8.35
CA LYS A 154 4.43 1.62 -7.74
C LYS A 154 5.40 2.46 -6.88
N ARG A 155 5.38 3.79 -7.06
CA ARG A 155 5.94 4.74 -6.09
C ARG A 155 5.23 4.52 -4.75
N ALA A 156 5.99 4.05 -3.76
CA ALA A 156 5.50 3.94 -2.40
C ALA A 156 5.72 5.29 -1.69
N SER A 157 4.68 5.85 -1.08
CA SER A 157 4.81 6.91 -0.09
C SER A 157 5.44 6.31 1.17
N VAL A 158 6.67 6.71 1.51
CA VAL A 158 7.36 6.18 2.69
C VAL A 158 7.08 7.00 3.93
N ASP A 159 6.68 6.31 5.00
CA ASP A 159 6.57 6.84 6.34
C ASP A 159 7.95 7.22 6.90
N LYS A 160 7.99 8.30 7.69
CA LYS A 160 9.22 8.86 8.26
C LYS A 160 9.97 7.85 9.16
N GLY A 161 9.29 6.82 9.66
CA GLY A 161 9.88 5.77 10.50
C GLY A 161 10.70 4.71 9.74
N GLU A 162 10.43 4.48 8.46
CA GLU A 162 11.10 3.39 7.70
C GLU A 162 12.52 3.80 7.24
N LEU A 163 12.76 5.11 7.13
CA LEU A 163 14.03 5.73 6.73
C LEU A 163 15.18 5.51 7.74
N VAL A 164 14.88 5.08 8.97
CA VAL A 164 15.86 4.91 10.07
C VAL A 164 15.98 3.45 10.51
N SER A 165 15.39 2.49 9.79
CA SER A 165 15.58 1.08 10.13
C SER A 165 16.95 0.57 9.66
N ASN A 166 17.61 -0.26 10.47
CA ASN A 166 18.83 -1.01 10.11
C ASN A 166 18.66 -1.96 8.90
N ALA A 167 17.48 -1.95 8.26
CA ALA A 167 17.09 -2.88 7.22
C ALA A 167 17.68 -2.56 5.85
N TYR A 168 18.30 -1.40 5.64
CA TYR A 168 18.84 -0.99 4.33
C TYR A 168 20.26 -0.49 4.48
N ARG A 169 21.10 -0.74 3.47
CA ARG A 169 22.46 -0.16 3.42
C ARG A 169 22.47 1.28 2.91
N GLY A 170 21.35 1.76 2.37
CA GLY A 170 21.27 3.10 1.80
C GLY A 170 19.96 3.37 1.06
N PHE A 171 19.81 4.61 0.60
CA PHE A 171 18.68 5.06 -0.23
C PHE A 171 19.21 5.74 -1.47
N HIS A 172 18.51 5.53 -2.58
CA HIS A 172 18.74 6.25 -3.83
C HIS A 172 17.53 7.16 -4.07
N PHE A 173 17.73 8.46 -3.89
CA PHE A 173 16.73 9.47 -4.21
C PHE A 173 16.88 9.91 -5.66
N THR A 174 15.76 10.02 -6.36
CA THR A 174 15.69 10.51 -7.74
C THR A 174 14.79 11.74 -7.77
N ILE A 175 15.23 12.80 -8.43
CA ILE A 175 14.50 14.07 -8.51
C ILE A 175 14.38 14.46 -9.98
N ASP A 176 13.15 14.51 -10.47
CA ASP A 176 12.86 15.02 -11.81
C ASP A 176 12.26 16.41 -11.70
N ILE A 177 12.83 17.36 -12.43
CA ILE A 177 12.47 18.78 -12.35
C ILE A 177 12.06 19.29 -13.72
N ARG A 178 10.95 20.04 -13.75
CA ARG A 178 10.51 20.82 -14.90
C ARG A 178 10.48 22.30 -14.52
N PHE A 179 11.04 23.15 -15.37
CA PHE A 179 11.09 24.60 -15.18
C PHE A 179 10.80 25.34 -16.50
N ASP A 180 10.23 26.53 -16.41
CA ASP A 180 9.77 27.29 -17.57
C ASP A 180 10.76 28.38 -18.01
N ASP A 181 11.48 28.96 -17.05
CA ASP A 181 12.38 30.08 -17.31
C ASP A 181 13.68 29.60 -17.99
N PRO A 182 14.17 30.29 -19.02
CA PRO A 182 15.42 29.92 -19.68
C PRO A 182 16.59 30.07 -18.71
N VAL A 183 17.51 29.10 -18.76
CA VAL A 183 18.70 29.06 -17.89
C VAL A 183 19.97 29.06 -18.72
N ASN A 184 21.04 29.65 -18.17
CA ASN A 184 22.38 29.47 -18.72
C ASN A 184 22.98 28.15 -18.18
N PRO A 185 23.34 27.17 -19.03
CA PRO A 185 23.82 25.87 -18.56
C PRO A 185 25.12 25.91 -17.77
N ALA A 186 26.04 26.83 -18.11
CA ALA A 186 27.31 26.97 -17.42
C ALA A 186 27.10 27.54 -16.01
N GLU A 187 26.28 28.58 -15.89
CA GLU A 187 25.94 29.20 -14.62
C GLU A 187 25.20 28.23 -13.70
N LEU A 188 24.13 27.60 -14.20
CA LEU A 188 23.34 26.65 -13.42
C LEU A 188 24.17 25.42 -13.02
N GLY A 189 25.00 24.90 -13.93
CA GLY A 189 25.88 23.76 -13.66
C GLY A 189 26.87 24.05 -12.53
N ASP A 190 27.51 25.23 -12.56
CA ASP A 190 28.44 25.69 -11.51
C ASP A 190 27.74 25.84 -10.15
N GLU A 191 26.54 26.40 -10.13
CA GLU A 191 25.77 26.57 -8.90
C GLU A 191 25.31 25.24 -8.31
N VAL A 192 24.81 24.34 -9.16
CA VAL A 192 24.41 22.98 -8.75
C VAL A 192 25.60 22.21 -8.18
N MET A 193 26.77 22.29 -8.82
CA MET A 193 27.99 21.67 -8.31
C MET A 193 28.38 22.21 -6.93
N LYS A 194 28.40 23.54 -6.77
CA LYS A 194 28.73 24.18 -5.49
C LYS A 194 27.73 23.80 -4.40
N GLU A 195 26.44 23.71 -4.71
CA GLU A 195 25.42 23.33 -3.75
C GLU A 195 25.55 21.86 -3.35
N MET A 196 25.80 20.93 -4.29
CA MET A 196 26.05 19.52 -3.98
C MET A 196 27.18 19.36 -2.95
N LEU A 197 28.32 20.01 -3.20
CA LEU A 197 29.48 19.95 -2.31
C LEU A 197 29.21 20.61 -0.95
N SER A 198 28.50 21.73 -0.95
CA SER A 198 28.15 22.46 0.27
C SER A 198 27.13 21.71 1.12
N ALA A 199 26.13 21.08 0.50
CA ALA A 199 25.16 20.21 1.15
C ALA A 199 25.85 18.97 1.73
N ALA A 200 26.71 18.30 0.96
CA ALA A 200 27.47 17.16 1.43
C ALA A 200 28.31 17.52 2.66
N LYS A 201 29.07 18.62 2.61
CA LYS A 201 29.86 19.11 3.74
C LYS A 201 29.01 19.44 4.97
N ARG A 202 27.86 20.09 4.81
CA ARG A 202 26.94 20.43 5.92
C ARG A 202 26.43 19.20 6.66
N HIS A 203 26.19 18.10 5.95
CA HIS A 203 25.61 16.87 6.51
C HIS A 203 26.64 15.77 6.77
N GLY A 204 27.93 16.11 6.75
CA GLY A 204 29.02 15.17 7.06
C GLY A 204 29.21 14.06 6.03
N VAL A 205 28.76 14.28 4.79
CA VAL A 205 28.95 13.35 3.67
C VAL A 205 30.26 13.70 2.96
N ARG A 206 31.17 12.73 2.87
CA ARG A 206 32.48 12.93 2.23
C ARG A 206 32.37 12.80 0.72
N SER A 207 32.87 13.82 0.01
CA SER A 207 33.13 13.75 -1.43
C SER A 207 34.53 13.21 -1.71
N VAL A 208 34.64 12.39 -2.75
CA VAL A 208 35.88 11.73 -3.21
C VAL A 208 36.37 12.34 -4.52
N GLY A 209 35.45 12.83 -5.35
CA GLY A 209 35.78 13.52 -6.60
C GLY A 209 34.55 14.16 -7.21
N GLU A 210 34.76 15.11 -8.12
CA GLU A 210 33.71 15.86 -8.81
C GLU A 210 34.06 16.07 -10.27
N LEU A 211 33.04 16.14 -11.12
CA LEU A 211 33.15 16.47 -12.54
C LEU A 211 31.91 17.25 -12.97
N LEU A 212 32.12 18.36 -13.67
CA LEU A 212 31.09 19.13 -14.36
C LEU A 212 31.46 19.27 -15.83
N GLN A 213 30.55 18.87 -16.71
CA GLN A 213 30.67 19.06 -18.16
C GLN A 213 29.48 19.89 -18.63
N VAL A 214 29.76 21.04 -19.23
CA VAL A 214 28.74 21.90 -19.86
C VAL A 214 28.67 21.59 -21.35
N PHE A 215 27.46 21.58 -21.91
CA PHE A 215 27.18 21.37 -23.33
C PHE A 215 26.62 22.65 -23.94
N ASP A 216 27.22 23.09 -25.04
CA ASP A 216 26.87 24.34 -25.73
C ASP A 216 25.80 24.18 -26.82
N GLY A 217 25.32 22.95 -27.07
CA GLY A 217 24.35 22.65 -28.11
C GLY A 217 24.95 22.20 -29.46
N THR A 218 26.28 22.23 -29.63
CA THR A 218 26.91 21.94 -30.94
C THR A 218 27.03 20.45 -31.25
N VAL A 219 27.47 19.65 -30.27
CA VAL A 219 27.66 18.19 -30.39
C VAL A 219 26.57 17.41 -29.64
N SER A 220 26.07 17.99 -28.55
CA SER A 220 25.03 17.42 -27.68
C SER A 220 24.05 18.52 -27.31
N PRO A 221 22.79 18.18 -26.94
CA PRO A 221 21.80 19.17 -26.54
C PRO A 221 22.35 20.13 -25.46
N PRO A 222 21.98 21.42 -25.50
CA PRO A 222 22.51 22.41 -24.59
C PRO A 222 22.09 22.11 -23.15
N GLY A 223 23.04 22.16 -22.22
CA GLY A 223 22.80 21.66 -20.88
C GLY A 223 24.08 21.40 -20.10
N PHE A 224 24.00 20.55 -19.09
CA PHE A 224 25.19 20.08 -18.38
C PHE A 224 24.98 18.68 -17.80
N ALA A 225 26.09 17.99 -17.55
CA ALA A 225 26.14 16.77 -16.74
C ALA A 225 27.15 16.98 -15.62
N SER A 226 26.76 16.63 -14.40
CA SER A 226 27.61 16.75 -13.21
C SER A 226 27.54 15.49 -12.37
N ALA A 227 28.65 15.17 -11.72
CA ALA A 227 28.78 14.05 -10.82
C ALA A 227 29.68 14.42 -9.64
N VAL A 228 29.25 14.05 -8.43
CA VAL A 228 30.07 14.06 -7.21
C VAL A 228 30.09 12.64 -6.68
N LEU A 229 31.26 12.01 -6.70
CA LEU A 229 31.47 10.72 -6.08
C LEU A 229 31.57 10.87 -4.57
N LEU A 230 30.85 10.01 -3.87
CA LEU A 230 30.82 9.93 -2.42
C LEU A 230 31.44 8.60 -1.97
N ASP A 231 31.64 8.43 -0.66
CA ASP A 231 32.02 7.12 -0.13
C ASP A 231 30.96 6.06 -0.55
N GLU A 232 31.39 5.10 -1.38
CA GLU A 232 30.59 3.98 -1.90
C GLU A 232 29.31 4.37 -2.68
N SER A 233 29.22 5.61 -3.17
CA SER A 233 27.97 6.14 -3.75
C SER A 233 28.17 7.43 -4.58
N HIS A 234 27.11 8.19 -4.90
CA HIS A 234 27.21 9.36 -5.79
C HIS A 234 26.03 10.35 -5.68
N MET A 235 26.29 11.59 -6.09
CA MET A 235 25.28 12.53 -6.55
C MET A 235 25.51 12.84 -8.03
N THR A 236 24.46 12.91 -8.83
CA THR A 236 24.54 13.29 -10.25
C THR A 236 23.44 14.27 -10.60
N ALA A 237 23.72 15.18 -11.53
CA ALA A 237 22.71 16.06 -12.09
C ALA A 237 22.89 16.19 -13.60
N HIS A 238 21.78 16.12 -14.33
CA HIS A 238 21.71 16.20 -15.79
C HIS A 238 20.66 17.23 -16.18
N CYS A 239 21.04 18.25 -16.94
CA CYS A 239 20.15 19.33 -17.36
C CYS A 239 20.02 19.35 -18.88
N TYR A 240 18.78 19.46 -19.36
CA TYR A 240 18.40 19.73 -20.74
C TYR A 240 17.76 21.12 -20.77
N SER A 241 18.58 22.13 -21.02
CA SER A 241 18.24 23.53 -20.75
C SER A 241 17.23 24.12 -21.74
N ASP A 242 17.18 23.59 -22.95
CA ASP A 242 16.23 23.92 -24.01
C ASP A 242 14.85 23.30 -23.76
N GLU A 243 14.78 22.16 -23.10
CA GLU A 243 13.54 21.45 -22.76
C GLU A 243 13.01 21.76 -21.36
N GLY A 244 13.71 22.61 -20.60
CA GLY A 244 13.33 22.96 -19.23
C GLY A 244 13.33 21.75 -18.29
N MET A 245 14.29 20.82 -18.45
CA MET A 245 14.38 19.60 -17.64
C MET A 245 15.67 19.54 -16.84
N LEU A 246 15.58 19.04 -15.61
CA LEU A 246 16.75 18.65 -14.82
C LEU A 246 16.43 17.36 -14.06
N ALA A 247 17.28 16.35 -14.21
CA ALA A 247 17.27 15.13 -13.42
C ALA A 247 18.41 15.19 -12.40
N PHE A 248 18.14 14.82 -11.16
CA PHE A 248 19.13 14.76 -10.09
C PHE A 248 18.99 13.48 -9.28
N ASP A 249 20.10 12.77 -9.12
CA ASP A 249 20.18 11.56 -8.31
C ASP A 249 21.06 11.79 -7.10
N CYS A 250 20.63 11.28 -5.96
CA CYS A 250 21.41 11.24 -4.73
C CYS A 250 21.32 9.83 -4.16
N PHE A 251 22.29 9.00 -4.54
CA PHE A 251 22.49 7.70 -3.95
C PHE A 251 23.51 7.82 -2.84
N THR A 252 23.17 7.28 -1.67
CA THR A 252 24.18 6.99 -0.65
C THR A 252 24.09 5.58 -0.11
N CYS A 253 25.26 5.01 0.14
CA CYS A 253 25.47 3.81 0.94
C CYS A 253 26.06 4.22 2.31
N GLY A 254 25.79 3.47 3.37
CA GLY A 254 26.48 3.61 4.66
C GLY A 254 25.59 3.51 5.89
N SER A 255 26.22 3.70 7.06
CA SER A 255 25.60 3.59 8.39
C SER A 255 24.74 4.79 8.79
N ASN A 256 24.68 5.86 7.98
CA ASN A 256 23.98 7.10 8.31
C ASN A 256 23.13 7.63 7.13
N PRO A 257 21.98 6.98 6.82
CA PRO A 257 21.09 7.40 5.74
C PRO A 257 20.48 8.80 5.93
N GLU A 258 20.47 9.33 7.15
CA GLU A 258 19.90 10.65 7.46
C GLU A 258 20.70 11.82 6.88
N GLY A 259 22.03 11.71 6.79
CA GLY A 259 22.85 12.77 6.19
C GLY A 259 22.45 13.03 4.74
N THR A 260 22.22 11.96 4.00
CA THR A 260 21.82 11.99 2.59
C THR A 260 20.43 12.53 2.40
N ARG A 261 19.48 12.07 3.21
CA ARG A 261 18.12 12.60 3.17
C ARG A 261 18.13 14.13 3.33
N ARG A 262 19.00 14.64 4.19
CA ARG A 262 19.18 16.09 4.36
C ARG A 262 19.85 16.76 3.16
N VAL A 263 20.84 16.12 2.54
CA VAL A 263 21.42 16.59 1.25
C VAL A 263 20.34 16.71 0.19
N THR A 264 19.53 15.65 -0.02
CA THR A 264 18.42 15.66 -0.98
C THR A 264 17.43 16.78 -0.69
N LEU A 265 17.05 16.99 0.58
CA LEU A 265 16.14 18.07 0.97
C LEU A 265 16.73 19.46 0.72
N ASP A 266 18.03 19.65 0.94
CA ASP A 266 18.69 20.92 0.65
C ASP A 266 18.76 21.17 -0.87
N MET A 267 19.03 20.14 -1.68
CA MET A 267 18.99 20.24 -3.14
C MET A 267 17.59 20.59 -3.64
N VAL A 268 16.52 19.96 -3.13
CA VAL A 268 15.13 20.32 -3.49
C VAL A 268 14.83 21.79 -3.19
N LYS A 269 15.26 22.29 -2.01
CA LYS A 269 15.07 23.69 -1.64
C LYS A 269 15.84 24.62 -2.56
N PHE A 270 17.10 24.28 -2.86
CA PHE A 270 17.94 25.02 -3.78
C PHE A 270 17.28 25.12 -5.16
N PHE A 271 16.83 24.01 -5.74
CA PHE A 271 16.20 24.01 -7.06
C PHE A 271 14.93 24.86 -7.09
N LYS A 272 14.05 24.72 -6.09
CA LYS A 272 12.83 25.55 -6.00
C LYS A 272 13.14 27.04 -5.89
N ALA A 273 14.18 27.40 -5.14
CA ALA A 273 14.61 28.79 -5.00
C ALA A 273 15.25 29.33 -6.30
N ARG A 274 16.08 28.52 -6.96
CA ARG A 274 16.86 28.94 -8.13
C ARG A 274 16.07 28.95 -9.44
N LEU A 275 15.12 28.03 -9.60
CA LEU A 275 14.34 27.85 -10.83
C LEU A 275 12.96 28.53 -10.78
N GLY A 276 12.60 29.12 -9.63
CA GLY A 276 11.40 29.95 -9.48
C GLY A 276 10.11 29.18 -9.17
N ALA A 277 9.02 29.94 -8.98
CA ALA A 277 7.75 29.42 -8.46
C ALA A 277 7.00 28.45 -9.40
N GLY A 278 7.30 28.48 -10.70
CA GLY A 278 6.71 27.55 -11.69
C GLY A 278 7.32 26.15 -11.67
N THR A 279 8.42 25.96 -10.92
CA THR A 279 9.18 24.71 -10.90
C THR A 279 8.35 23.55 -10.35
N LYS A 280 8.19 22.50 -11.16
CA LYS A 280 7.61 21.23 -10.72
C LYS A 280 8.74 20.29 -10.36
N VAL A 281 8.66 19.72 -9.16
CA VAL A 281 9.65 18.78 -8.63
C VAL A 281 8.95 17.48 -8.28
N ASP A 282 9.43 16.39 -8.85
CA ASP A 282 8.95 15.04 -8.61
C ASP A 282 10.05 14.23 -7.92
N LEU A 283 9.80 13.85 -6.66
CA LEU A 283 10.78 13.19 -5.80
C LEU A 283 10.42 11.71 -5.66
N GLY A 284 11.30 10.84 -6.14
CA GLY A 284 11.27 9.41 -5.89
C GLY A 284 12.35 8.98 -4.90
N HIS A 285 12.19 7.80 -4.32
CA HIS A 285 13.26 7.13 -3.59
C HIS A 285 13.18 5.62 -3.80
N MET A 286 14.33 4.96 -3.74
CA MET A 286 14.48 3.52 -3.82
C MET A 286 15.40 3.03 -2.70
N PRO A 287 14.92 2.18 -1.79
CA PRO A 287 15.79 1.54 -0.81
C PRO A 287 16.83 0.65 -1.50
N ARG A 288 18.07 0.66 -1.01
CA ARG A 288 19.17 -0.14 -1.58
C ARG A 288 19.63 -1.18 -0.58
N PHE A 289 19.69 -2.43 -1.05
CA PHE A 289 20.04 -3.62 -0.27
C PHE A 289 19.11 -3.87 0.95
N PRO A 290 17.82 -4.13 0.72
CA PRO A 290 16.90 -4.57 1.78
C PRO A 290 17.41 -5.82 2.52
N GLU A 291 17.20 -5.86 3.83
CA GLU A 291 17.64 -6.91 4.75
C GLU A 291 17.24 -8.32 4.30
N LYS A 292 16.07 -8.46 3.65
CA LYS A 292 15.60 -9.73 3.09
C LYS A 292 16.56 -10.30 2.04
N GLN A 293 17.22 -9.44 1.24
CA GLN A 293 18.25 -9.83 0.28
C GLN A 293 19.60 -10.11 0.95
N LEU A 294 19.85 -9.54 2.13
CA LEU A 294 21.08 -9.78 2.89
C LEU A 294 21.03 -11.12 3.63
N LYS A 295 19.89 -11.48 4.24
CA LYS A 295 19.70 -12.75 4.98
C LYS A 295 19.75 -13.98 4.08
N SER A 296 19.21 -13.91 2.86
CA SER A 296 19.25 -15.04 1.91
C SER A 296 20.67 -15.44 1.48
N LYS A 297 21.67 -14.58 1.70
CA LYS A 297 23.07 -14.86 1.35
C LYS A 297 23.81 -15.67 2.43
N TYR A 298 23.31 -15.66 3.67
CA TYR A 298 23.91 -16.37 4.79
C TYR A 298 23.30 -17.76 5.04
N GLU A 299 22.11 -18.05 4.52
CA GLU A 299 21.51 -19.40 4.57
C GLU A 299 22.10 -20.37 3.53
N VAL A 300 22.78 -19.87 2.48
CA VAL A 300 23.35 -20.72 1.41
C VAL A 300 24.80 -21.14 1.70
N VAL A 301 25.44 -20.61 2.76
CA VAL A 301 26.84 -20.92 3.12
C VAL A 301 26.94 -21.91 4.30
N SER A 302 25.81 -22.46 4.75
CA SER A 302 25.77 -23.46 5.82
C SER A 302 25.33 -24.84 5.32
N GLU A 303 26.08 -25.41 4.38
CA GLU A 303 26.17 -26.88 4.25
C GLU A 303 27.65 -27.29 4.16
N PRO A 304 28.07 -28.30 4.94
CA PRO A 304 29.47 -28.72 5.11
C PRO A 304 30.07 -29.44 3.89
#